data_AF-A0A2D9CHZ4-F1
#
_entry.id   AF-A0A2D9CHZ4-F1
#
_cell.length_a   1.000
_cell.length_b   1.000
_cell.length_c   1.000
_cell.angle_alpha   90.00
_cell.angle_beta   90.00
_cell.angle_gamma   90.00
#
_symmetry.space_group_name_H-M   'P 1'
#
loop_
_entity.id
_entity.type
_entity.pdbx_description
1 polymer ?
#
loop_
_entity_poly.entity_id
_entity_poly.type
_entity_poly.pdbx_seq_one_letter_code
_entity_poly.pdbx_strand_id
1 'polypeptide(L)' 'MVTQELKDWEVKKICWENEVYVIQKPISSKWKKGGQPVKLVIDYKNQFSRGKETYDQNSKELEDKINEVYRYLYEHNIK' A
#
# COMPACT_ATOMS: atom_id res chain seq x y z
N MET A 1 11.30 9.93 26.65
CA MET A 1 10.10 10.29 25.86
C MET A 1 9.64 9.03 25.17
N VAL A 2 8.50 8.47 25.55
CA VAL A 2 7.95 7.28 24.88
C VAL A 2 7.34 7.78 23.58
N THR A 3 8.12 7.76 22.50
CA THR A 3 7.55 7.85 21.15
C THR A 3 6.69 6.60 21.00
N GLN A 4 5.38 6.76 21.16
CA GLN A 4 4.44 5.69 20.84
C GLN A 4 4.59 5.43 19.35
N GLU A 5 5.28 4.36 18.98
CA GLU A 5 5.34 3.92 17.59
C GLU A 5 3.91 3.54 17.18
N LEU A 6 3.34 4.30 16.26
CA LEU A 6 2.02 4.01 15.71
C LEU A 6 2.03 2.63 15.08
N LYS A 7 0.98 1.84 15.35
CA LYS A 7 0.80 0.55 14.71
C LYS A 7 0.47 0.74 13.24
N ASP A 8 0.79 -0.23 12.39
CA ASP A 8 0.56 -0.13 10.93
C ASP A 8 -0.89 0.17 10.56
N TRP A 9 -1.85 -0.35 11.34
CA TRP A 9 -3.27 -0.09 11.12
C TRP A 9 -3.67 1.35 11.47
N GLU A 10 -3.01 1.99 12.43
CA GLU A 10 -3.26 3.40 12.78
C GLU A 10 -2.72 4.31 11.68
N VAL A 11 -1.52 4.02 11.18
CA VAL A 11 -0.92 4.71 10.03
C VAL A 11 -1.83 4.61 8.81
N LYS A 12 -2.32 3.41 8.48
CA LYS A 12 -3.28 3.20 7.38
C LYS A 12 -4.54 4.05 7.55
N LYS A 13 -5.11 4.07 8.76
CA LYS A 13 -6.32 4.83 9.05
C LYS A 13 -6.11 6.33 8.80
N ILE A 14 -5.01 6.90 9.29
CA ILE A 14 -4.67 8.31 9.07
C ILE A 14 -4.46 8.58 7.57
N CYS A 15 -3.75 7.71 6.85
CA CYS A 15 -3.60 7.84 5.40
C CYS A 15 -4.95 7.86 4.68
N TRP A 16 -5.89 6.97 5.04
CA TRP A 16 -7.22 6.94 4.43
C TRP A 16 -8.06 8.17 4.75
N GLU A 17 -7.96 8.71 5.96
CA GLU A 17 -8.59 9.98 6.34
C GLU A 17 -8.03 11.17 5.56
N ASN A 18 -6.80 11.05 5.03
CA ASN A 18 -6.13 12.05 4.18
C ASN A 18 -6.25 11.76 2.68
N GLU A 19 -7.18 10.88 2.27
CA GLU A 19 -7.42 10.48 0.87
C GLU A 19 -6.18 9.84 0.21
N VAL A 20 -5.38 9.11 0.98
CA VAL A 20 -4.20 8.39 0.50
C VAL A 20 -4.42 6.88 0.57
N TYR A 21 -4.44 6.21 -0.58
CA TYR A 21 -4.73 4.79 -0.71
C TYR A 21 -3.64 4.04 -1.46
N VAL A 22 -3.31 2.83 -0.99
CA VAL A 22 -2.46 1.88 -1.72
C VAL A 22 -3.35 0.76 -2.25
N ILE A 23 -3.51 0.74 -3.57
CA ILE A 23 -4.43 -0.14 -4.31
C ILE A 23 -3.63 -1.27 -4.96
N GLN A 24 -4.09 -2.50 -4.78
CA GLN A 24 -3.54 -3.67 -5.47
C GLN A 24 -4.24 -3.84 -6.81
N LYS A 25 -3.49 -3.76 -7.91
CA LYS A 25 -4.03 -3.93 -9.27
C LYS A 25 -3.45 -5.18 -9.92
N PRO A 26 -4.26 -6.20 -10.26
CA PRO A 26 -3.76 -7.39 -10.94
C PRO A 26 -3.24 -7.04 -12.34
N ILE A 27 -2.15 -7.69 -12.76
CA ILE A 27 -1.57 -7.47 -14.09
C ILE A 27 -2.44 -7.99 -15.24
N SER A 28 -3.36 -8.90 -14.93
CA SER A 28 -4.22 -9.57 -15.89
C SER A 28 -5.57 -9.88 -15.25
N SER A 29 -6.63 -9.79 -16.04
CA SER A 29 -7.99 -10.20 -15.64
C SER A 29 -8.26 -11.69 -15.85
N LYS A 30 -7.29 -12.44 -16.38
CA LYS A 30 -7.45 -13.88 -16.60
C LYS A 30 -7.40 -14.64 -15.28
N TRP A 31 -8.16 -15.72 -15.18
CA TRP A 31 -8.05 -16.63 -14.04
C TRP A 31 -6.71 -17.36 -14.06
N LYS A 32 -6.07 -17.48 -12.89
CA LYS A 32 -4.86 -18.28 -12.67
C LYS A 32 -4.93 -18.89 -11.28
N LYS A 33 -4.65 -20.19 -11.19
CA LYS A 33 -4.56 -20.91 -9.91
C LYS A 33 -3.44 -20.29 -9.07
N GLY A 34 -3.77 -19.84 -7.85
CA GLY A 34 -2.84 -19.14 -6.95
C GLY A 34 -2.88 -17.62 -7.05
N GLY A 35 -3.74 -17.04 -7.89
CA GLY A 35 -3.85 -15.59 -8.04
C GLY A 35 -2.96 -15.02 -9.16
N GLN A 36 -3.30 -13.82 -9.60
CA GLN A 36 -2.50 -13.05 -10.56
C GLN A 36 -1.50 -12.18 -9.81
N PRO A 37 -0.27 -11.99 -10.32
CA PRO A 37 0.62 -10.98 -9.77
C PRO A 37 -0.07 -9.60 -9.77
N VAL A 38 0.20 -8.82 -8.74
CA VAL A 38 -0.37 -7.48 -8.55
C VAL A 38 0.72 -6.43 -8.57
N LYS A 39 0.37 -5.25 -9.07
CA LYS A 39 1.14 -4.02 -8.92
C LYS A 39 0.47 -3.14 -7.89
N LEU A 40 1.27 -2.41 -7.12
CA LEU A 40 0.76 -1.39 -6.22
C LEU A 40 0.55 -0.08 -6.99
N VAL A 41 -0.60 0.52 -6.79
CA VAL A 41 -0.94 1.86 -7.27
C VAL A 41 -1.19 2.71 -6.04
N ILE A 42 -0.44 3.80 -5.91
CA ILE A 42 -0.65 4.79 -4.87
C ILE A 42 -1.62 5.81 -5.46
N ASP A 43 -2.75 6.00 -4.80
CA ASP A 43 -3.67 7.10 -5.05
C ASP A 43 -3.46 8.13 -3.93
N TYR A 44 -2.84 9.26 -4.26
CA TYR A 44 -2.62 10.36 -3.33
C TYR A 44 -3.54 11.52 -3.72
N LYS A 45 -4.67 11.68 -3.03
CA LYS A 45 -5.64 12.75 -3.30
C LYS A 45 -6.07 12.82 -4.78
N ASN A 46 -6.42 11.67 -5.38
CA ASN A 46 -6.75 11.49 -6.80
C ASN A 46 -5.55 11.61 -7.76
N GLN A 47 -4.32 11.68 -7.27
CA GLN A 47 -3.10 11.59 -8.09
C GLN A 47 -2.55 10.17 -8.04
N PHE A 48 -2.67 9.47 -9.17
CA PHE A 48 -2.26 8.08 -9.28
C PHE A 48 -0.78 7.93 -9.65
N SER A 49 -0.01 7.28 -8.77
CA SER A 49 1.35 6.81 -9.06
C SER A 49 1.35 5.28 -9.15
N ARG A 50 1.99 4.74 -10.19
CA ARG A 50 2.02 3.29 -10.45
C ARG A 50 3.40 2.74 -10.11
N GLY A 51 3.44 1.77 -9.22
CA GLY A 51 4.63 0.98 -8.95
C GLY A 51 5.06 0.18 -10.19
N LYS A 52 6.37 0.00 -10.33
CA LYS A 52 6.96 -0.81 -11.41
C LYS A 52 7.02 -2.30 -11.05
N GLU A 53 7.21 -2.57 -9.76
CA GLU A 53 7.34 -3.91 -9.19
C GLU A 53 6.01 -4.68 -9.21
N THR A 54 6.13 -6.00 -9.28
CA THR A 54 5.02 -6.95 -9.22
C THR A 54 5.21 -7.87 -8.04
N TYR A 55 4.14 -8.13 -7.31
CA TYR A 55 4.14 -9.00 -6.14
C TYR A 55 3.13 -10.13 -6.33
N ASP A 56 3.37 -11.26 -5.68
CA ASP A 56 2.41 -12.36 -5.64
C ASP A 56 1.24 -12.03 -4.71
N GLN A 57 0.02 -12.38 -5.13
CA GLN A 57 -1.17 -12.22 -4.30
C GLN A 57 -1.09 -13.06 -3.03
N ASN A 58 -1.59 -12.51 -1.92
CA ASN A 58 -1.57 -13.16 -0.61
C ASN A 58 -0.16 -13.52 -0.12
N SER A 59 0.87 -12.84 -0.61
CA SER A 59 2.23 -13.00 -0.11
C SER A 59 2.49 -12.05 1.06
N LYS A 60 3.34 -12.49 2.00
CA LYS A 60 3.81 -11.65 3.09
C LYS A 60 4.59 -10.44 2.55
N GLU A 61 5.37 -10.63 1.49
CA GLU A 61 6.12 -9.56 0.82
C GLU A 61 5.22 -8.41 0.34
N LEU A 62 4.06 -8.74 -0.25
CA LEU A 62 3.07 -7.75 -0.65
C LEU A 62 2.52 -6.96 0.54
N GLU A 63 2.18 -7.65 1.62
CA GLU A 63 1.67 -7.01 2.84
C GLU A 63 2.72 -6.08 3.48
N ASP A 64 3.95 -6.58 3.62
CA ASP A 64 5.08 -5.84 4.16
C ASP A 64 5.35 -4.59 3.31
N LYS A 65 5.31 -4.72 1.98
CA LYS A 65 5.51 -3.58 1.08
C LYS A 65 4.40 -2.55 1.17
N ILE A 66 3.14 -2.98 1.28
CA ILE A 66 2.01 -2.07 1.49
C ILE A 66 2.20 -1.28 2.79
N ASN A 67 2.61 -1.95 3.87
CA ASN A 67 2.86 -1.30 5.16
C ASN A 67 4.02 -0.29 5.07
N GLU A 68 5.11 -0.66 4.40
CA GLU A 68 6.26 0.23 4.14
C GLU A 68 5.82 1.50 3.39
N VAL A 69 5.02 1.35 2.33
CA VAL A 69 4.52 2.49 1.54
C VAL A 69 3.63 3.40 2.39
N TYR A 70 2.72 2.85 3.18
CA TYR A 70 1.89 3.67 4.07
C TYR A 70 2.72 4.42 5.12
N ARG A 71 3.71 3.76 5.73
CA ARG A 71 4.63 4.42 6.68
C ARG A 71 5.39 5.57 6.04
N TYR A 72 5.96 5.34 4.86
CA TYR A 72 6.67 6.36 4.11
C TYR A 72 5.78 7.58 3.81
N LEU A 73 4.56 7.34 3.31
CA LEU A 73 3.60 8.41 3.00
C LEU A 73 3.17 9.16 4.26
N TYR A 74 2.98 8.45 5.37
CA TYR A 74 2.66 9.08 6.64
C TYR A 74 3.81 9.99 7.13
N GLU A 75 5.04 9.49 7.14
CA GLU A 75 6.19 10.22 7.65
C GLU A 75 6.60 11.42 6.79
N HIS A 76 6.41 11.36 5.48
CA HIS A 76 6.86 12.41 4.56
C HIS A 76 5.77 13.37 4.09
N ASN A 77 4.48 12.99 4.15
CA ASN A 77 3.40 13.76 3.55
C ASN A 77 2.26 14.11 4.53
N ILE A 78 2.21 13.51 5.72
CA ILE A 78 1.09 13.68 6.67
C ILE A 78 1.54 14.15 8.05
N LYS A 79 2.58 13.51 8.62
CA LYS A 79 3.16 13.85 9.93
C LYS A 79 3.80 15.24 9.92
#